data_AF-A0A841V700-F1
#
_entry.id   AF-A0A841V700-F1
#
_cell.length_a   1.000
_cell.length_b   1.000
_cell.length_c   1.000
_cell.angle_alpha   90.00
_cell.angle_beta   90.00
_cell.angle_gamma   90.00
#
_symmetry.space_group_name_H-M   'P 1'
#
loop_
_entity.id
_entity.type
_entity.pdbx_description
1 polymer ?
#
loop_
_entity_poly.entity_id
_entity_poly.type
_entity_poly.pdbx_seq_one_letter_code
_entity_poly.pdbx_strand_id
1 'polypeptide(L)' 'MPKFVIWGSYCENLLEKHAPYRQAHLEKLNLEKKRLIFINIGLRADLSQVFAIY' A
#
# COMPACT_ATOMS: atom_id res chain seq x y z
N MET A 1 -3.85 16.00 -12.67
CA MET A 1 -2.70 15.08 -12.86
C MET A 1 -3.22 13.72 -13.26
N PRO A 2 -2.50 12.97 -14.11
CA PRO A 2 -2.87 11.60 -14.46
C PRO A 2 -2.95 10.73 -13.21
N LYS A 3 -3.86 9.74 -13.25
CA LYS A 3 -4.07 8.77 -12.18
C LYS A 3 -3.43 7.45 -12.57
N PHE A 4 -2.83 6.78 -11.60
CA PHE A 4 -2.12 5.53 -11.81
C PHE A 4 -2.71 4.42 -10.95
N VAL A 5 -2.75 3.22 -11.54
CA VAL A 5 -3.11 1.99 -10.84
C VAL A 5 -1.86 1.15 -10.68
N ILE A 6 -1.65 0.66 -9.47
CA ILE A 6 -0.63 -0.34 -9.16
C ILE A 6 -1.33 -1.65 -8.84
N TRP A 7 -0.86 -2.73 -9.46
CA TRP A 7 -1.21 -4.10 -9.14
C TRP A 7 0.07 -4.91 -9.00
N GLY A 8 0.25 -5.56 -7.86
CA GLY A 8 1.40 -6.42 -7.62
C GLY A 8 1.04 -7.64 -6.78
N SER A 9 1.97 -8.60 -6.76
CA SER A 9 1.95 -9.75 -5.85
C SER A 9 2.89 -9.49 -4.69
N TYR A 10 2.54 -9.99 -3.51
CA TYR A 10 3.41 -9.94 -2.34
C TYR A 10 4.37 -11.12 -2.30
N CYS A 11 5.46 -10.93 -1.56
CA CYS A 11 6.38 -12.00 -1.23
C CYS A 11 5.85 -12.88 -0.10
N GLU A 12 6.41 -14.08 0.04
CA GLU A 12 6.15 -14.96 1.17
C GLU A 12 6.53 -14.31 2.50
N ASN A 13 5.81 -14.68 3.57
CA ASN A 13 5.97 -14.16 4.93
C ASN A 13 5.86 -12.62 4.98
N LEU A 14 4.86 -12.09 4.27
CA LEU A 14 4.63 -10.65 4.15
C LEU A 14 4.50 -9.99 5.52
N LEU A 15 3.73 -10.57 6.43
CA LEU A 15 3.39 -9.95 7.71
C LEU A 15 4.63 -9.74 8.57
N GLU A 16 5.50 -10.75 8.64
CA GLU A 16 6.76 -10.73 9.38
C GLU A 16 7.70 -9.68 8.79
N LYS A 17 7.80 -9.66 7.45
CA LYS A 17 8.65 -8.71 6.73
C LYS A 17 8.14 -7.27 6.82
N HIS A 18 6.82 -7.06 6.86
CA HIS A 18 6.23 -5.72 6.99
C HIS A 18 6.12 -5.23 8.43
N ALA A 19 6.11 -6.11 9.43
CA ALA A 19 5.96 -5.74 10.84
C ALA A 19 6.87 -4.59 11.28
N PRO A 20 8.20 -4.61 11.02
CA PRO A 20 9.09 -3.51 11.43
C PRO A 20 8.83 -2.19 10.68
N TYR A 21 8.19 -2.22 9.51
CA TYR A 21 7.97 -1.04 8.66
C TYR A 21 6.53 -0.55 8.65
N ARG A 22 5.60 -1.26 9.31
CA ARG A 22 4.15 -1.01 9.23
C ARG A 22 3.81 0.43 9.61
N GLN A 23 4.37 0.93 10.72
CA GLN A 23 4.03 2.27 11.21
C GLN A 23 4.49 3.37 10.23
N ALA A 24 5.75 3.33 9.80
CA ALA A 24 6.29 4.26 8.82
C ALA A 24 5.53 4.22 7.48
N HIS A 25 5.12 3.02 7.04
CA HIS A 25 4.30 2.86 5.84
C HIS A 25 2.93 3.55 5.98
N LEU A 26 2.22 3.35 7.09
CA LEU A 26 0.92 3.98 7.36
C LEU A 26 1.03 5.51 7.47
N GLU A 27 2.09 6.02 8.09
CA GLU A 27 2.34 7.46 8.19
C GLU A 27 2.56 8.09 6.82
N LYS A 28 3.35 7.43 5.95
CA LYS A 28 3.54 7.87 4.57
C LYS A 28 2.22 7.89 3.80
N LEU A 29 1.41 6.84 3.87
CA LEU A 29 0.10 6.80 3.20
C LEU A 29 -0.82 7.92 3.67
N ASN A 30 -0.86 8.19 4.98
CA ASN A 30 -1.64 9.28 5.55
C ASN A 30 -1.17 10.66 5.04
N LEU A 31 0.14 10.86 4.94
CA LEU A 31 0.72 12.10 4.39
C LEU A 31 0.39 12.26 2.90
N GLU A 32 0.55 11.20 2.11
CA GLU A 32 0.25 11.22 0.67
C GLU A 32 -1.24 11.44 0.39
N LYS A 33 -2.13 10.89 1.22
CA LYS A 33 -3.58 11.14 1.15
C LYS A 33 -3.91 12.61 1.37
N LYS A 34 -3.29 13.25 2.37
CA LYS A 34 -3.45 14.69 2.65
C LYS A 34 -2.97 15.57 1.49
N ARG A 35 -1.97 15.11 0.74
CA ARG A 35 -1.42 15.80 -0.44
C ARG A 35 -2.20 15.51 -1.73
N LEU A 36 -3.27 14.70 -1.68
CA LEU A 36 -4.05 14.26 -2.84
C LEU A 36 -3.22 13.52 -3.91
N ILE A 37 -2.09 12.94 -3.50
CA ILE A 37 -1.20 12.12 -4.34
C ILE A 37 -1.65 10.65 -4.32
N PHE A 38 -2.25 10.23 -3.20
CA PHE A 38 -2.70 8.86 -2.96
C PHE A 38 -4.20 8.84 -2.69
N ILE A 39 -4.93 7.96 -3.39
CA ILE A 39 -6.38 7.81 -3.21
C ILE A 39 -6.66 6.66 -2.25
N ASN A 40 -6.22 5.44 -2.57
CA ASN A 40 -6.47 4.26 -1.75
C ASN A 40 -5.54 3.08 -2.06
N ILE A 41 -5.36 2.18 -1.08
CA ILE A 41 -4.61 0.92 -1.18
C ILE A 41 -5.40 -0.19 -0.49
N GLY A 42 -5.41 -1.37 -1.09
CA GLY A 42 -6.03 -2.56 -0.54
C GLY A 42 -5.18 -3.80 -0.81
N LEU A 43 -5.26 -4.76 0.11
CA LEU A 43 -4.72 -6.10 -0.07
C LEU A 43 -5.86 -7.08 -0.38
N ARG A 44 -5.53 -8.16 -1.09
CA ARG A 44 -6.42 -9.33 -1.14
C ARG A 44 -6.52 -9.95 0.25
N ALA A 45 -7.66 -10.58 0.57
CA ALA A 45 -7.92 -11.13 1.91
C ALA A 45 -6.89 -12.20 2.33
N ASP A 46 -6.32 -12.92 1.38
CA ASP A 46 -5.25 -13.92 1.58
C ASP A 46 -3.84 -13.32 1.50
N LEU A 47 -3.73 -11.99 1.44
CA LEU A 47 -2.48 -11.23 1.45
C LEU A 47 -1.55 -11.47 0.25
N SER A 48 -2.01 -12.16 -0.80
CA SER A 48 -1.13 -12.53 -1.91
C SER A 48 -0.91 -11.38 -2.90
N GLN A 49 -1.79 -10.38 -2.91
CA GLN A 49 -1.81 -9.29 -3.90
C GLN A 49 -2.14 -7.94 -3.26
N VAL A 50 -1.65 -6.88 -3.91
CA VAL A 50 -1.92 -5.48 -3.58
C VAL A 50 -2.49 -4.73 -4.78
N PHE A 51 -3.40 -3.82 -4.48
CA PHE A 51 -3.98 -2.88 -5.43
C PHE A 51 -3.93 -1.48 -4.84
N ALA A 52 -3.46 -0.50 -5.62
CA ALA A 52 -3.43 0.90 -5.19
C ALA A 52 -3.82 1.86 -6.32
N ILE A 53 -4.39 3.00 -5.93
CA ILE A 53 -4.72 4.10 -6.82
C ILE A 53 -4.04 5.37 -6.30
N TYR A 54 -3.25 6.00 -7.18
CA TYR A 54 -2.56 7.27 -6.95
C TYR A 54 -3.16 8.35 -7.86
#